data_AF-A0A2P7MSJ5-F1
#
_entry.id   AF-A0A2P7MSJ5-F1
#
_cell.length_a   1.000
_cell.length_b   1.000
_cell.length_c   1.000
_cell.angle_alpha   90.00
_cell.angle_beta   90.00
_cell.angle_gamma   90.00
#
_symmetry.space_group_name_H-M   'P 1'
#
loop_
_entity.id
_entity.type
_entity.pdbx_description
1 polymer ?
#
loop_
_entity_poly.entity_id
_entity_poly.type
_entity_poly.pdbx_seq_one_letter_code
_entity_poly.pdbx_strand_id
1 'polypeptide(L)' 'MPCSTAFEHSELSAAERRVLEQLERGYSNKAIAAALILSRRTVESHMSSLLAKTGCQSRTQLLLWALGER' A
#
# COMPACT_ATOMS: atom_id res chain seq x y z
N MET A 1 2.24 -13.58 -11.65
CA MET A 1 3.33 -12.62 -11.94
C MET A 1 3.76 -12.01 -10.61
N PRO A 2 4.95 -12.30 -10.07
CA PRO A 2 5.38 -11.68 -8.84
C PRO A 2 5.59 -10.18 -9.09
N CYS A 3 4.97 -9.38 -8.22
CA CYS A 3 5.26 -7.96 -8.05
C CYS A 3 6.76 -7.83 -7.77
N SER A 4 7.45 -6.86 -8.38
CA SER A 4 8.90 -6.73 -8.29
C SER A 4 9.34 -6.74 -6.83
N THR A 5 10.07 -7.78 -6.43
CA THR A 5 10.53 -8.01 -5.05
C THR A 5 11.75 -7.16 -4.68
N ALA A 6 11.92 -6.01 -5.32
CA ALA A 6 13.13 -5.19 -5.25
C ALA A 6 12.90 -3.83 -4.57
N PHE A 7 11.68 -3.53 -4.10
CA PHE A 7 11.35 -2.24 -3.51
C PHE A 7 11.38 -2.34 -1.98
N GLU A 8 12.35 -1.71 -1.32
CA GLU A 8 12.35 -1.71 0.14
C GLU A 8 11.32 -0.70 0.70
N HIS A 9 10.72 -1.00 1.85
CA HIS A 9 9.85 -0.07 2.60
C HIS A 9 10.48 1.32 2.83
N SER A 10 11.81 1.42 2.74
CA SER A 10 12.60 2.64 2.80
C SER A 10 12.26 3.65 1.69
N GLU A 11 11.92 3.20 0.49
CA GLU A 11 11.68 4.06 -0.69
C GLU A 11 10.25 4.62 -0.78
N LEU A 12 9.40 4.23 0.16
CA LEU A 12 8.04 4.73 0.28
C LEU A 12 8.02 6.05 1.05
N SER A 13 7.24 7.00 0.55
CA SER A 13 6.93 8.23 1.28
C SER A 13 6.21 7.88 2.59
N ALA A 14 6.34 8.75 3.59
CA ALA A 14 5.70 8.55 4.89
C ALA A 14 4.19 8.25 4.76
N ALA A 15 3.49 8.89 3.82
CA ALA A 15 2.07 8.64 3.57
C ALA A 15 1.79 7.26 2.95
N GLU A 16 2.66 6.81 2.04
CA GLU A 16 2.56 5.49 1.40
C GLU A 16 2.82 4.38 2.42
N ARG A 17 3.86 4.54 3.25
CA ARG A 17 4.17 3.62 4.35
C ARG A 17 3.02 3.51 5.34
N ARG A 18 2.43 4.66 5.73
CA ARG A 18 1.25 4.68 6.60
C ARG A 18 0.06 3.93 6.02
N VAL A 19 -0.19 4.08 4.71
CA VAL A 19 -1.25 3.33 4.02
C VAL A 19 -0.95 1.83 4.04
N LEU A 20 0.30 1.45 3.78
CA LEU A 20 0.75 0.06 3.77
C LEU A 20 0.62 -0.58 5.16
N GLU A 21 1.05 0.08 6.23
CA GLU A 21 0.89 -0.40 7.61
C GLU A 21 -0.59 -0.68 7.96
N GLN A 22 -1.51 0.19 7.53
CA GLN A 22 -2.94 -0.06 7.74
C GLN A 22 -3.46 -1.19 6.85
N LEU A 23 -2.89 -1.36 5.66
CA LEU A 23 -3.22 -2.46 4.75
C LEU A 23 -2.82 -3.82 5.34
N GLU A 24 -1.61 -3.91 5.90
CA GLU A 24 -1.07 -5.10 6.59
C GLU A 24 -1.94 -5.51 7.77
N ARG A 25 -2.52 -4.53 8.47
CA ARG A 25 -3.51 -4.74 9.53
C ARG A 25 -4.86 -5.26 9.01
N GLY A 26 -5.05 -5.37 7.71
CA GLY A 26 -6.27 -5.85 7.07
C GLY A 26 -7.35 -4.77 6.89
N TYR A 27 -7.05 -3.49 7.13
CA TYR A 27 -8.06 -2.43 6.98
C TYR A 27 -8.42 -2.21 5.50
N SER A 28 -9.70 -1.92 5.25
CA SER A 28 -10.20 -1.52 3.93
C SER A 28 -9.84 -0.07 3.62
N ASN A 29 -9.73 0.32 2.34
CA ASN A 29 -9.39 1.68 1.91
C ASN A 29 -10.23 2.78 2.59
N LYS A 30 -11.52 2.50 2.89
CA LYS A 30 -12.39 3.42 3.63
C LYS A 30 -11.97 3.57 5.10
N ALA A 31 -11.54 2.49 5.75
CA ALA A 31 -11.03 2.52 7.11
C ALA A 31 -9.64 3.16 7.16
N ILE A 32 -8.78 2.90 6.17
CA ILE A 32 -7.47 3.57 6.03
C ILE A 32 -7.67 5.08 5.84
N ALA A 33 -8.60 5.49 4.99
CA ALA A 33 -8.98 6.88 4.80
C ALA A 33 -9.43 7.53 6.13
N ALA A 34 -10.26 6.84 6.91
CA ALA A 34 -10.68 7.32 8.23
C ALA A 34 -9.52 7.38 9.24
N ALA A 35 -8.65 6.37 9.27
CA ALA A 35 -7.52 6.28 10.20
C ALA A 35 -6.43 7.34 9.93
N LEU A 36 -6.21 7.67 8.65
CA LEU A 36 -5.24 8.68 8.24
C LEU A 36 -5.84 10.08 8.09
N ILE A 37 -7.16 10.24 8.32
CA ILE A 37 -7.90 11.50 8.13
C ILE A 37 -7.71 12.02 6.69
N LEU A 38 -7.79 11.09 5.72
CA LEU A 38 -7.64 11.35 4.29
C LEU A 38 -8.94 11.06 3.55
N SER A 39 -9.11 11.67 2.39
CA SER A 39 -10.20 11.31 1.49
C SER A 39 -9.94 9.96 0.83
N ARG A 40 -11.00 9.18 0.56
CA ARG A 40 -10.91 7.91 -0.19
C ARG A 40 -10.13 8.06 -1.49
N ARG A 41 -10.37 9.15 -2.22
CA ARG A 41 -9.67 9.51 -3.46
C ARG A 41 -8.16 9.69 -3.25
N THR A 42 -7.74 10.28 -2.13
CA THR A 42 -6.32 10.44 -1.79
C THR A 42 -5.67 9.09 -1.49
N VAL A 43 -6.37 8.23 -0.75
CA VAL A 43 -5.90 6.85 -0.50
C VAL A 43 -5.80 6.07 -1.80
N GLU A 44 -6.78 6.17 -2.70
CA GLU A 44 -6.71 5.55 -4.03
C GLU A 44 -5.52 6.07 -4.84
N SER A 45 -5.25 7.37 -4.79
CA SER A 45 -4.07 7.95 -5.44
C SER A 45 -2.77 7.41 -4.86
N HIS A 46 -2.64 7.33 -3.53
CA HIS A 46 -1.48 6.75 -2.87
C HIS A 46 -1.33 5.26 -3.20
N MET A 47 -2.44 4.52 -3.30
CA MET A 47 -2.41 3.12 -3.71
C MET A 47 -1.96 2.97 -5.16
N SER A 48 -2.41 3.80 -6.09
CA SER A 48 -1.90 3.78 -7.46
C SER A 48 -0.40 4.05 -7.53
N SER A 49 0.11 5.00 -6.75
CA SER A 49 1.55 5.26 -6.65
C SER A 49 2.29 4.06 -6.04
N LEU A 50 1.78 3.47 -4.97
CA LEU A 50 2.32 2.25 -4.36
C LEU A 50 2.36 1.08 -5.33
N LEU A 51 1.25 0.82 -6.03
CA LEU A 51 1.11 -0.23 -7.03
C LEU A 51 2.10 -0.01 -8.18
N ALA A 52 2.24 1.23 -8.66
CA ALA A 52 3.19 1.58 -9.71
C ALA A 52 4.65 1.38 -9.27
N LYS A 53 4.99 1.76 -8.03
CA LYS A 53 6.33 1.58 -7.45
C LYS A 53 6.66 0.11 -7.25
N THR A 54 5.80 -0.61 -6.54
CA THR A 54 5.98 -2.03 -6.21
C THR A 54 5.85 -2.94 -7.45
N GLY A 55 5.16 -2.47 -8.50
CA GLY A 55 4.81 -3.29 -9.67
C GLY A 55 3.62 -4.22 -9.41
N CYS A 56 2.88 -4.01 -8.33
CA CYS A 56 1.67 -4.74 -8.00
C CYS A 56 0.48 -4.18 -8.79
N GLN A 57 -0.48 -5.03 -9.17
CA GLN A 57 -1.67 -4.64 -9.94
C GLN A 57 -2.96 -4.68 -9.12
N SER A 58 -2.91 -5.15 -7.88
CA SER A 58 -4.09 -5.31 -7.05
C SER A 58 -3.77 -5.18 -5.57
N ARG A 59 -4.75 -4.72 -4.79
CA ARG A 59 -4.67 -4.64 -3.32
C ARG A 59 -4.21 -5.95 -2.70
N THR A 60 -4.76 -7.08 -3.13
CA THR A 60 -4.38 -8.40 -2.61
C THR A 60 -2.92 -8.72 -2.92
N GLN A 61 -2.44 -8.36 -4.10
CA GLN A 61 -1.04 -8.56 -4.48
C GLN A 61 -0.12 -7.65 -3.65
N LEU A 62 -0.51 -6.40 -3.42
CA LEU A 62 0.21 -5.45 -2.56
C LEU A 62 0.26 -5.95 -1.11
N LEU A 63 -0.85 -6.50 -0.60
CA LEU A 63 -0.92 -7.11 0.73
C LEU A 63 -0.02 -8.34 0.81
N LEU A 64 -0.06 -9.22 -0.19
CA LEU A 64 0.76 -10.42 -0.24
C LEU A 64 2.26 -10.08 -0.35
N TRP A 65 2.58 -9.01 -1.08
CA TRP A 65 3.93 -8.47 -1.19
C TRP A 65 4.42 -7.93 0.16
N ALA A 66 3.61 -7.12 0.85
CA ALA A 66 3.95 -6.60 2.18
C ALA A 66 4.13 -7.71 3.23
N LEU A 67 3.30 -8.77 3.15
CA LEU A 67 3.42 -9.93 4.04
C LEU A 67 4.57 -10.89 3.66
N GLY A 68 5.06 -10.82 2.41
CA GLY A 68 6.05 -11.72 1.85
C GLY A 68 7.50 -11.27 2.06
N GLU A 69 7.74 -9.99 2.28
CA GLU A 69 9.03 -9.47 2.75
C GLU A 69 9.18 -9.71 4.27
N ARG A 70 9.62 -10.91 4.65
CA ARG A 70 10.03 -11.23 6.03
C ARG A 70 11.44 -11.78 6.09
#